data_AF-A0A355BAV0-F1
#
_entry.id   AF-A0A355BAV0-F1
#
_cell.length_a   1.000
_cell.length_b   1.000
_cell.length_c   1.000
_cell.angle_alpha   90.00
_cell.angle_beta   90.00
_cell.angle_gamma   90.00
#
_symmetry.space_group_name_H-M   'P 1'
#
loop_
_entity.id
_entity.type
_entity.pdbx_description
1 polymer ?
#
loop_
_entity_poly.entity_id
_entity_poly.type
_entity_poly.pdbx_seq_one_letter_code
_entity_poly.pdbx_strand_id
1 'polypeptide(L)' 'MNKSIFSVLFSTRLMAFLFIVFASAMAAGTFIEDAYNTDVAKKIIYNAWWFEVIMVFFVINFFGNIK' A
#
# COMPACT_ATOMS: atom_id res chain seq x y z
N MET A 1 17.75 -0.70 -24.05
CA MET A 1 17.46 -1.55 -22.88
C MET A 1 16.15 -1.08 -22.26
N ASN A 2 15.01 -1.46 -22.85
CA ASN A 2 13.69 -1.06 -22.36
C ASN A 2 13.37 -1.97 -21.17
N LYS A 3 13.74 -1.55 -19.94
CA LYS A 3 13.32 -2.27 -18.73
C LYS A 3 11.81 -2.13 -18.66
N SER A 4 11.12 -3.18 -19.12
CA SER A 4 9.67 -3.21 -19.19
C SER A 4 9.11 -2.78 -17.83
N ILE A 5 8.10 -1.90 -17.83
CA ILE A 5 7.45 -1.37 -16.60
C ILE A 5 7.06 -2.51 -15.65
N PHE A 6 6.72 -3.67 -16.21
CA PHE A 6 6.47 -4.92 -15.50
C PHE A 6 7.64 -5.40 -14.63
N SER A 7 8.90 -5.23 -15.05
CA SER A 7 10.08 -5.61 -14.26
C SER A 7 10.25 -4.78 -12.98
N VAL A 8 9.77 -3.54 -12.98
CA VAL A 8 9.76 -2.67 -11.80
C VAL A 8 8.58 -3.03 -10.90
N LEU A 9 7.40 -3.27 -11.50
CA LEU A 9 6.19 -3.68 -10.81
C LEU A 9 6.30 -5.02 -10.08
N PHE A 10 7.20 -5.92 -10.50
CA PHE A 10 7.45 -7.22 -9.85
C PHE A 10 8.80 -7.29 -9.12
N SER A 11 9.33 -6.17 -8.64
CA SER A 11 10.61 -6.16 -7.92
C SER A 11 10.43 -6.32 -6.40
N THR A 12 11.31 -7.09 -5.76
CA THR A 12 11.44 -7.18 -4.29
C THR A 12 11.79 -5.84 -3.64
N ARG A 13 12.47 -4.94 -4.36
CA ARG A 13 12.74 -3.58 -3.87
C ARG A 13 11.47 -2.74 -3.79
N LEU A 14 10.58 -2.89 -4.78
CA LEU A 14 9.26 -2.26 -4.75
C LEU A 14 8.39 -2.84 -3.63
N MET A 15 8.47 -4.17 -3.42
CA MET A 15 7.79 -4.84 -2.31
C MET A 15 8.14 -4.23 -0.95
N ALA A 16 9.44 -4.07 -0.66
CA ALA A 16 9.90 -3.47 0.60
C ALA A 16 9.39 -2.03 0.77
N PHE A 17 9.41 -1.24 -0.31
CA PHE A 17 8.85 0.11 -0.29
C PHE A 17 7.33 0.11 -0.02
N LEU A 18 6.58 -0.74 -0.70
CA LEU A 18 5.13 -0.89 -0.53
C LEU A 18 4.79 -1.35 0.90
N PHE A 19 5.60 -2.20 1.53
CA PHE A 19 5.44 -2.56 2.95
C PHE A 19 5.61 -1.38 3.89
N ILE A 20 6.62 -0.54 3.68
CA ILE A 20 6.86 0.64 4.51
C ILE A 20 5.70 1.63 4.36
N VAL A 21 5.26 1.88 3.13
CA VAL A 21 4.12 2.77 2.85
C VAL A 21 2.84 2.23 3.48
N PHE A 22 2.56 0.94 3.31
CA PHE A 22 1.39 0.29 3.92
C PHE A 22 1.43 0.38 5.44
N ALA A 23 2.54 0.02 6.08
CA ALA A 23 2.70 0.11 7.53
C ALA A 23 2.53 1.55 8.04
N SER A 24 3.07 2.53 7.32
CA SER A 24 2.94 3.95 7.66
C SER A 24 1.48 4.42 7.56
N ALA A 25 0.77 3.99 6.51
CA ALA A 25 -0.66 4.27 6.35
C ALA A 25 -1.51 3.64 7.46
N MET A 26 -1.20 2.40 7.86
CA MET A 26 -1.88 1.72 8.96
C MET A 26 -1.65 2.45 10.29
N ALA A 27 -0.40 2.82 10.59
CA ALA A 27 -0.07 3.58 11.80
C ALA A 27 -0.80 4.93 11.82
N ALA A 28 -0.79 5.67 10.71
CA ALA A 28 -1.54 6.90 10.57
C ALA A 28 -3.05 6.69 10.79
N GLY A 29 -3.63 5.62 10.24
CA GLY A 29 -5.02 5.24 10.48
C GLY A 29 -5.34 5.04 11.95
N THR A 30 -4.48 4.36 12.70
CA THR A 30 -4.63 4.17 14.15
C THR A 30 -4.63 5.51 14.90
N PHE A 31 -3.69 6.41 14.60
CA PHE A 31 -3.64 7.72 15.25
C PHE A 31 -4.84 8.61 14.88
N ILE A 32 -5.32 8.54 13.63
CA ILE A 32 -6.51 9.27 13.19
C ILE A 32 -7.75 8.72 13.88
N GLU A 33 -7.84 7.41 14.06
CA GLU A 33 -8.94 6.76 14.76
C GLU A 33 -9.02 7.17 16.23
N ASP A 34 -7.87 7.24 16.91
CA ASP A 34 -7.76 7.69 18.30
C ASP A 34 -8.04 9.21 18.44
N ALA A 35 -7.51 10.03 17.52
CA ALA A 35 -7.64 11.49 17.60
C ALA A 35 -9.02 12.03 17.18
N TYR A 36 -9.74 11.33 16.31
CA TYR A 36 -11.02 11.79 15.77
C TYR A 36 -12.13 10.78 16.02
N ASN A 37 -12.14 9.68 15.27
CA ASN A 37 -12.99 8.51 15.42
C ASN A 37 -12.74 7.53 14.26
N THR A 38 -13.33 6.35 14.36
CA THR A 38 -13.25 5.29 13.35
C THR A 38 -13.85 5.71 12.00
N ASP A 39 -14.89 6.56 11.96
CA ASP A 39 -15.54 6.97 10.71
C ASP A 39 -14.62 7.85 9.84
N VAL A 40 -13.89 8.76 10.48
CA VAL A 40 -12.89 9.60 9.81
C VAL A 40 -11.72 8.75 9.34
N ALA A 41 -11.22 7.83 10.17
CA ALA A 41 -10.13 6.92 9.77
C ALA A 41 -10.51 6.05 8.57
N LYS A 42 -11.74 5.52 8.54
CA LYS A 42 -12.27 4.77 7.39
C LYS A 42 -12.33 5.62 6.13
N LYS A 43 -12.84 6.85 6.20
CA LYS A 43 -12.97 7.71 5.02
C LYS A 43 -11.62 8.09 4.41
N ILE A 44 -10.61 8.34 5.25
CA ILE A 44 -9.33 8.92 4.79
C ILE A 44 -8.28 7.85 4.49
N ILE A 45 -8.28 6.73 5.23
CA ILE A 45 -7.33 5.64 5.05
C ILE A 45 -8.04 4.41 4.49
N TYR A 46 -8.86 3.71 5.29
CA TYR A 46 -9.23 2.32 4.98
C TYR A 46 -10.11 2.14 3.73
N ASN A 47 -11.01 3.09 3.46
CA ASN A 47 -11.90 3.10 2.30
C ASN A 47 -11.48 4.14 1.26
N ALA A 48 -10.29 4.73 1.41
CA ALA A 48 -9.83 5.75 0.48
C ALA A 48 -9.24 5.09 -0.78
N TRP A 49 -9.58 5.65 -1.93
CA TRP A 49 -9.16 5.15 -3.23
C TRP A 49 -7.63 4.99 -3.35
N TRP A 50 -6.85 5.88 -2.74
CA TRP A 50 -5.38 5.82 -2.79
C TRP A 50 -4.83 4.62 -2.01
N PHE A 51 -5.48 4.24 -0.90
CA PHE A 51 -5.10 3.08 -0.10
C PHE A 51 -5.47 1.78 -0.81
N GLU A 52 -6.64 1.75 -1.46
CA GLU A 52 -7.04 0.65 -2.32
C GLU A 52 -6.04 0.42 -3.48
N VAL A 53 -5.58 1.51 -4.11
CA VAL A 53 -4.54 1.44 -5.16
C VAL A 53 -3.24 0.84 -4.61
N ILE A 54 -2.78 1.29 -3.43
CA ILE A 54 -1.59 0.71 -2.79
C ILE A 54 -1.78 -0.78 -2.55
N MET A 55 -2.94 -1.20 -2.05
CA MET A 55 -3.27 -2.60 -1.79
C MET A 55 -3.24 -3.44 -3.07
N VAL A 56 -3.82 -2.95 -4.17
CA VAL A 56 -3.79 -3.63 -5.47
C VAL A 56 -2.36 -3.77 -5.99
N PHE A 57 -1.56 -2.70 -5.95
CA PHE A 57 -0.15 -2.77 -6.34
C PHE A 57 0.66 -3.71 -5.46
N PHE A 58 0.38 -3.71 -4.15
CA PHE A 58 1.00 -4.61 -3.19
C PHE A 58 0.73 -6.07 -3.55
N VAL A 59 -0.53 -6.42 -3.79
CA VAL A 59 -0.94 -7.79 -4.13
C VAL A 59 -0.34 -8.24 -5.47
N ILE A 60 -0.41 -7.39 -6.51
CA ILE A 60 0.18 -7.70 -7.82
C ILE A 60 1.69 -7.92 -7.69
N ASN A 61 2.39 -7.02 -6.99
CA ASN A 61 3.82 -7.15 -6.75
C ASN A 61 4.13 -8.43 -5.95
N PHE A 62 3.35 -8.73 -4.92
CA PHE A 62 3.52 -9.92 -4.08
C PHE A 62 3.40 -11.20 -4.90
N PHE A 63 2.32 -11.37 -5.67
CA PHE A 63 2.12 -12.55 -6.50
C PHE A 63 3.20 -12.73 -7.57
N GLY A 64 3.68 -11.65 -8.18
CA GLY A 64 4.78 -11.76 -9.15
C GLY A 64 6.17 -11.95 -8.53
N ASN A 65 6.34 -11.73 -7.23
CA ASN A 65 7.58 -12.04 -6.51
C ASN A 65 7.57 -13.43 -5.86
N ILE A 66 6.39 -14.04 -5.67
CA ILE A 66 6.27 -15.43 -5.22
C ILE A 66 6.68 -16.36 -6.36
N LYS A 67 7.61 -17.28 -6.08
CA LYS A 67 7.97 -18.40 -6.94
C LYS A 67 7.25 -19.67 -6.52
#